data_AF-A0A7S0Y4J7-F1
#
_entry.id   AF-A0A7S0Y4J7-F1
#
_cell.length_a   1.000
_cell.length_b   1.000
_cell.length_c   1.000
_cell.angle_alpha   90.00
_cell.angle_beta   90.00
_cell.angle_gamma   90.00
#
_symmetry.space_group_name_H-M   'P 1'
#
loop_
_entity.id
_entity.type
_entity.pdbx_description
1 polymer ?
#
loop_
_entity_poly.entity_id
_entity_poly.type
_entity_poly.pdbx_seq_one_letter_code
_entity_poly.pdbx_strand_id
1 'polypeptide(L)'
;IYMVLVDTLKEIQAEVDNCRLALEKRLAQAAHDHDKVTKELYDQRASIVGSALAEDEAGSGGIPSFWSEAMQRDPTLTDVLSEGDDGILSYLEDVRVSATPGSTEGYVLRFKFAANPFFTNKTLERTDSVATLKLQDREIRYSRSSATVIEWTQAPGGGGRRKKG
;
A
#
# COMPACT_ATOMS: atom_id res chain seq x y z
N ILE A 1 -9.32 22.15 50.25
CA ILE A 1 -7.94 21.88 49.76
C ILE A 1 -7.94 20.75 48.74
N TYR A 2 -8.38 19.53 49.06
CA TYR A 2 -8.43 18.40 48.10
C TYR A 2 -9.23 18.71 46.82
N MET A 3 -10.45 19.27 46.95
CA MET A 3 -11.26 19.65 45.78
C MET A 3 -10.58 20.70 44.89
N VAL A 4 -9.89 21.68 45.49
CA VAL A 4 -9.15 22.72 44.76
C VAL A 4 -8.00 22.08 43.96
N LEU A 5 -7.27 21.13 44.55
CA LEU A 5 -6.20 20.41 43.84
C LEU A 5 -6.74 19.58 42.68
N VAL A 6 -7.89 18.91 42.86
CA VAL A 6 -8.54 18.13 41.80
C VAL A 6 -8.99 19.04 40.65
N ASP A 7 -9.54 20.21 40.94
CA ASP A 7 -9.96 21.16 39.90
C ASP A 7 -8.76 21.74 39.15
N THR A 8 -7.66 22.08 39.84
CA THR A 8 -6.39 22.46 39.20
C THR A 8 -5.85 21.35 38.29
N LEU A 9 -5.91 20.08 38.71
CA LEU A 9 -5.48 18.96 37.86
C LEU A 9 -6.35 18.81 36.60
N LYS A 10 -7.66 19.09 36.67
CA LYS A 10 -8.53 19.08 35.49
C LYS A 10 -8.19 20.19 34.52
N GLU A 11 -7.86 21.38 35.02
CA GLU A 11 -7.43 22.51 34.20
C GLU A 11 -6.13 22.18 33.45
N ILE A 12 -5.14 21.62 34.16
CA ILE A 12 -3.89 21.13 33.54
C ILE A 12 -4.18 20.06 32.48
N GLN A 13 -5.07 19.11 32.77
CA GLN A 13 -5.42 18.06 31.79
C GLN A 13 -6.09 18.65 30.55
N ALA A 14 -6.96 19.67 30.71
CA ALA A 14 -7.57 20.37 29.58
C ALA A 14 -6.51 21.08 28.70
N GLU A 15 -5.49 21.68 29.31
CA GLU A 15 -4.36 22.26 28.55
C GLU A 15 -3.54 21.21 27.80
N VAL A 16 -3.30 20.04 28.41
CA VAL A 16 -2.64 18.90 27.75
C VAL A 16 -3.45 18.41 26.56
N ASP A 17 -4.76 18.28 26.71
CA ASP A 17 -5.65 17.83 25.63
C ASP A 17 -5.69 18.87 24.50
N ASN A 18 -5.73 20.16 24.81
CA ASN A 18 -5.63 21.24 23.83
C ASN A 18 -4.29 21.20 23.06
N CYS A 19 -3.18 20.99 23.77
CA CYS A 19 -1.86 20.83 23.15
C CYS A 19 -1.83 19.62 22.20
N ARG A 20 -2.43 18.49 22.60
CA ARG A 20 -2.52 17.28 21.79
C ARG A 20 -3.35 17.52 20.52
N LEU A 21 -4.52 18.13 20.65
CA LEU A 21 -5.38 18.45 19.50
C LEU A 21 -4.68 19.39 18.51
N ALA A 22 -3.93 20.38 19.00
CA ALA A 22 -3.15 21.28 18.15
C ALA A 22 -2.04 20.53 17.38
N LEU A 23 -1.37 19.57 18.02
CA LEU A 23 -0.38 18.70 17.37
C LEU A 23 -1.03 17.81 16.29
N GLU A 24 -2.13 17.15 16.62
CA GLU A 24 -2.87 16.28 15.69
C GLU A 24 -3.30 17.04 14.43
N LYS A 25 -3.84 18.25 14.59
CA LYS A 25 -4.21 19.11 13.46
C LYS A 25 -3.02 19.44 12.56
N ARG A 26 -1.86 19.75 13.14
CA ARG A 26 -0.64 20.07 12.39
C ARG A 26 -0.10 18.86 11.65
N LEU A 27 -0.09 17.69 12.29
CA LEU A 27 0.33 16.44 11.66
C LEU A 27 -0.61 16.06 10.51
N ALA A 28 -1.92 16.18 10.69
CA ALA A 28 -2.90 15.92 9.63
C ALA A 28 -2.71 16.85 8.43
N GLN A 29 -2.46 18.15 8.67
CA GLN A 29 -2.18 19.09 7.58
C GLN A 29 -0.87 18.75 6.85
N ALA A 30 0.21 18.47 7.59
CA ALA A 30 1.49 18.12 6.99
C ALA A 30 1.41 16.83 6.17
N ALA A 31 0.67 15.82 6.65
CA ALA A 31 0.41 14.59 5.91
C ALA A 31 -0.40 14.85 4.64
N HIS A 32 -1.43 15.71 4.71
CA HIS A 32 -2.22 16.10 3.54
C HIS A 32 -1.37 16.80 2.46
N ASP A 33 -0.54 17.75 2.88
CA ASP A 33 0.33 18.51 1.97
C ASP A 33 1.36 17.59 1.30
N HIS A 34 1.94 16.68 2.08
CA HIS A 34 2.84 15.65 1.56
C HIS A 34 2.14 14.74 0.55
N ASP A 35 0.99 14.16 0.91
CA ASP A 35 0.23 13.24 0.04
C ASP A 35 -0.17 13.90 -1.27
N LYS A 36 -0.52 15.19 -1.25
CA LYS A 36 -0.85 15.94 -2.46
C LYS A 36 0.35 16.01 -3.41
N VAL A 37 1.51 16.45 -2.91
CA VAL A 37 2.73 16.58 -3.72
C VAL A 37 3.18 15.21 -4.24
N THR A 38 3.20 14.21 -3.36
CA THR A 38 3.61 12.85 -3.73
C THR A 38 2.70 12.25 -4.78
N LYS A 39 1.38 12.48 -4.70
CA LYS A 39 0.42 12.02 -5.71
C LYS A 39 0.72 12.60 -7.08
N GLU A 40 0.94 13.92 -7.17
CA GLU A 40 1.25 14.60 -8.43
C GLU A 40 2.55 14.05 -9.06
N LEU A 41 3.59 13.82 -8.25
CA LEU A 41 4.85 13.24 -8.71
C LEU A 41 4.70 11.79 -9.18
N TYR A 42 3.88 10.98 -8.49
CA TYR A 42 3.59 9.61 -8.91
C TYR A 42 2.75 9.56 -10.19
N ASP A 43 1.82 10.50 -10.39
CA ASP A 43 1.06 10.63 -11.63
C ASP A 43 1.99 10.98 -12.82
N GLN A 44 2.96 11.89 -12.62
CA GLN A 44 3.99 12.19 -13.62
C GLN A 44 4.86 10.97 -13.94
N ARG A 45 5.34 10.24 -12.92
CA ARG A 45 6.11 9.01 -13.09
C ARG A 45 5.31 7.96 -13.88
N ALA A 46 4.04 7.75 -13.52
CA ALA A 46 3.18 6.79 -14.20
C ALA A 46 2.95 7.16 -15.67
N SER A 47 2.85 8.44 -16.01
CA SER A 47 2.76 8.89 -17.41
C SER A 47 4.03 8.59 -18.21
N ILE A 48 5.21 8.70 -17.58
CA ILE A 48 6.49 8.40 -18.21
C ILE A 48 6.69 6.88 -18.32
N VAL A 49 6.36 6.10 -17.30
CA VAL A 49 6.59 4.65 -17.30
C VAL A 49 5.54 3.90 -18.13
N GLY A 50 4.26 4.18 -17.90
CA GLY A 50 3.14 3.40 -18.44
C GLY A 50 2.86 3.61 -19.92
N SER A 51 3.46 4.62 -20.56
CA SER A 51 3.28 4.86 -22.00
C SER A 51 3.94 3.77 -22.88
N ALA A 52 4.85 2.96 -22.33
CA ALA A 52 5.62 1.95 -23.06
C ALA A 52 4.81 0.74 -23.56
N LEU A 53 3.63 0.50 -22.99
CA LEU A 53 2.80 -0.67 -23.28
C LEU A 53 1.73 -0.42 -24.36
N ALA A 54 1.67 0.81 -24.89
CA ALA A 54 0.92 1.14 -26.08
C ALA A 54 1.86 1.05 -27.29
N GLU A 55 1.69 0.03 -28.13
CA GLU A 55 2.40 -0.08 -29.41
C GLU A 55 1.96 1.06 -30.34
N ASP A 56 2.66 2.20 -30.30
CA ASP A 56 2.62 3.19 -31.37
C ASP A 56 3.93 3.11 -32.17
N GLU A 57 3.79 3.02 -33.49
CA GLU A 57 4.85 2.88 -34.53
C GLU A 57 5.88 4.04 -34.59
N ALA A 58 5.88 4.94 -33.61
CA ALA A 58 6.73 6.13 -33.57
C ALA A 58 7.84 6.09 -32.50
N GLY A 59 7.97 5.00 -31.73
CA GLY A 59 9.02 4.90 -30.70
C GLY A 59 8.89 5.92 -29.56
N SER A 60 7.68 6.48 -29.38
CA SER A 60 7.34 7.41 -28.30
C SER A 60 6.12 6.82 -27.57
N GLY A 61 6.16 6.52 -26.29
CA GLY A 61 7.24 6.72 -25.35
C GLY A 61 6.96 5.86 -24.13
N GLY A 62 7.99 5.63 -23.32
CA GLY A 62 7.90 4.95 -22.06
C GLY A 62 9.12 4.06 -21.83
N ILE A 63 9.25 3.52 -20.62
CA ILE A 63 10.38 2.65 -20.25
C ILE A 63 9.86 1.20 -20.15
N PRO A 64 10.13 0.34 -21.15
CA PRO A 64 9.73 -1.06 -21.11
C PRO A 64 10.26 -1.76 -19.86
N SER A 65 9.47 -2.66 -19.29
CA SER A 65 9.85 -3.50 -18.14
C SER A 65 10.36 -2.76 -16.91
N PHE A 66 10.14 -1.44 -16.80
CA PHE A 66 10.70 -0.59 -15.73
C PHE A 66 10.52 -1.19 -14.33
N TRP A 67 9.30 -1.62 -13.99
CA TRP A 67 9.02 -2.16 -12.66
C TRP A 67 9.61 -3.54 -12.44
N SER A 68 9.58 -4.42 -13.46
CA SER A 68 10.24 -5.73 -13.35
C SER A 68 11.74 -5.55 -13.10
N GLU A 69 12.37 -4.69 -13.89
CA GLU A 69 13.78 -4.34 -13.79
C GLU A 69 14.14 -3.64 -12.47
N ALA A 70 13.26 -2.78 -11.95
CA ALA A 70 13.46 -2.11 -10.67
C ALA A 70 13.37 -3.10 -9.50
N MET A 71 12.39 -4.01 -9.53
CA MET A 71 12.20 -4.99 -8.46
C MET A 71 13.30 -6.06 -8.46
N GLN A 72 13.76 -6.52 -9.62
CA GLN A 72 14.85 -7.50 -9.71
C GLN A 72 16.20 -6.96 -9.22
N ARG A 73 16.39 -5.64 -9.24
CA ARG A 73 17.60 -4.98 -8.72
C ARG A 73 17.52 -4.67 -7.22
N ASP A 74 16.35 -4.78 -6.60
CA ASP A 74 16.22 -4.61 -5.15
C ASP A 74 16.56 -5.93 -4.43
N PRO A 75 17.62 -5.97 -3.60
CA PRO A 75 18.07 -7.21 -2.96
C PRO A 75 17.01 -7.90 -2.10
N THR A 76 16.07 -7.14 -1.54
CA THR A 76 15.01 -7.70 -0.69
C THR A 76 13.95 -8.41 -1.53
N LEU A 77 13.72 -7.94 -2.75
CA LEU A 77 12.73 -8.49 -3.66
C LEU A 77 13.29 -9.62 -4.52
N THR A 78 14.58 -9.58 -4.88
CA THR A 78 15.22 -10.64 -5.68
C THR A 78 15.07 -12.03 -5.05
N ASP A 79 15.14 -12.12 -3.72
CA ASP A 79 14.99 -13.40 -3.00
C ASP A 79 13.54 -13.93 -2.98
N VAL A 80 12.55 -13.05 -3.25
CA VAL A 80 11.12 -13.37 -3.21
C VAL A 80 10.56 -13.65 -4.61
N LEU A 81 11.17 -13.05 -5.64
CA LEU A 81 10.75 -13.20 -7.03
C LEU A 81 11.30 -14.49 -7.65
N SER A 82 10.42 -15.21 -8.34
CA SER A 82 10.77 -16.39 -9.13
C SER A 82 10.98 -16.03 -10.61
N GLU A 83 11.62 -16.91 -11.39
CA GLU A 83 11.78 -16.73 -12.84
C GLU A 83 10.44 -16.56 -13.58
N GLY A 84 9.35 -17.12 -13.06
CA GLY A 84 8.01 -16.98 -13.63
C GLY A 84 7.37 -15.62 -13.40
N ASP A 85 7.86 -14.84 -12.43
CA ASP A 85 7.28 -13.55 -12.07
C ASP A 85 7.70 -12.43 -13.03
N ASP A 86 8.84 -12.55 -13.71
CA ASP A 86 9.31 -11.54 -14.69
C ASP A 86 8.28 -11.33 -15.81
N GLY A 87 7.71 -12.43 -16.32
CA GLY A 87 6.66 -12.37 -17.35
C GLY A 87 5.41 -11.63 -16.87
N ILE A 88 5.03 -11.78 -15.60
CA ILE A 88 3.89 -11.08 -14.99
C ILE A 88 4.22 -9.61 -14.74
N LEU A 89 5.40 -9.34 -14.15
CA LEU A 89 5.87 -8.00 -13.80
C LEU A 89 6.15 -7.13 -15.02
N SER A 90 6.38 -7.72 -16.20
CA SER A 90 6.47 -6.99 -17.47
C SER A 90 5.20 -6.18 -17.80
N TYR A 91 4.04 -6.60 -17.29
CA TYR A 91 2.76 -5.91 -17.46
C TYR A 91 2.44 -4.92 -16.33
N LEU A 92 3.33 -4.76 -15.33
CA LEU A 92 3.13 -3.84 -14.21
C LEU A 92 3.34 -2.40 -14.69
N GLU A 93 2.30 -1.57 -14.61
CA GLU A 93 2.31 -0.16 -15.06
C GLU A 93 2.72 0.79 -13.94
N ASP A 94 2.24 0.54 -12.72
CA ASP A 94 2.44 1.46 -11.59
C ASP A 94 2.34 0.74 -10.25
N VAL A 95 3.12 1.24 -9.29
CA VAL A 95 3.09 0.79 -7.89
C VAL A 95 2.89 2.01 -6.99
N ARG A 96 1.83 1.97 -6.18
CA ARG A 96 1.48 3.06 -5.26
C ARG A 96 1.38 2.56 -3.83
N VAL A 97 1.70 3.45 -2.90
CA VAL A 97 1.44 3.28 -1.48
C VAL A 97 0.52 4.40 -1.00
N SER A 98 -0.43 4.08 -0.12
CA SER A 98 -1.23 5.06 0.61
C SER A 98 -1.46 4.61 2.04
N ALA A 99 -1.75 5.53 2.95
CA ALA A 99 -2.21 5.18 4.29
C ALA A 99 -3.53 4.38 4.23
N THR A 100 -3.77 3.55 5.25
CA THR A 100 -5.07 2.85 5.39
C THR A 100 -6.15 3.83 5.84
N PRO A 101 -7.31 3.90 5.16
CA PRO A 101 -8.42 4.76 5.62
C PRO A 101 -8.83 4.41 7.05
N GLY A 102 -8.84 5.41 7.94
CA GLY A 102 -9.28 5.24 9.33
C GLY A 102 -8.27 4.55 10.25
N SER A 103 -7.04 4.30 9.81
CA SER A 103 -5.94 3.85 10.68
C SER A 103 -4.74 4.78 10.53
N THR A 104 -4.15 5.18 11.65
CA THR A 104 -2.88 5.92 11.69
C THR A 104 -1.67 5.01 11.51
N GLU A 105 -1.87 3.69 11.59
CA GLU A 105 -0.80 2.69 11.56
C GLU A 105 -1.15 1.59 10.56
N GLY A 106 -0.99 1.90 9.28
CA GLY A 106 -1.18 0.95 8.20
C GLY A 106 -1.00 1.56 6.83
N TYR A 107 -0.77 0.71 5.84
CA TYR A 107 -0.57 1.09 4.45
C TYR A 107 -1.26 0.12 3.50
N VAL A 108 -1.59 0.64 2.32
CA VAL A 108 -2.12 -0.11 1.18
C VAL A 108 -1.14 0.02 0.04
N LEU A 109 -0.57 -1.10 -0.40
CA LEU A 109 0.19 -1.22 -1.65
C LEU A 109 -0.80 -1.53 -2.78
N ARG A 110 -0.69 -0.82 -3.89
CA ARG A 110 -1.47 -1.08 -5.11
C ARG A 110 -0.53 -1.31 -6.28
N PHE A 111 -0.75 -2.41 -6.98
CA PHE A 111 -0.02 -2.80 -8.18
C PHE A 111 -1.00 -2.75 -9.35
N LYS A 112 -0.80 -1.82 -10.28
CA LYS A 112 -1.65 -1.63 -11.45
C LYS A 112 -1.04 -2.33 -12.65
N PHE A 113 -1.79 -3.22 -13.28
CA PHE A 113 -1.34 -4.00 -14.43
C PHE A 113 -2.09 -3.60 -15.70
N ALA A 114 -1.38 -3.64 -16.82
CA ALA A 114 -1.96 -3.68 -18.14
C ALA A 114 -2.74 -5.00 -18.34
N ALA A 115 -3.53 -5.05 -19.41
CA ALA A 115 -4.15 -6.32 -19.84
C ALA A 115 -3.05 -7.35 -20.11
N ASN A 116 -3.16 -8.53 -19.50
CA ASN A 116 -2.12 -9.55 -19.51
C ASN A 116 -2.75 -10.95 -19.57
N PRO A 117 -1.99 -11.98 -19.98
CA PRO A 117 -2.54 -13.32 -20.17
C PRO A 117 -2.69 -14.11 -18.86
N PHE A 118 -2.25 -13.60 -17.71
CA PHE A 118 -2.14 -14.37 -16.46
C PHE A 118 -3.36 -14.23 -15.54
N PHE A 119 -3.92 -13.01 -15.43
CA PHE A 119 -5.11 -12.74 -14.61
C PHE A 119 -5.94 -11.59 -15.16
N THR A 120 -7.22 -11.52 -14.75
CA THR A 120 -8.16 -10.47 -15.20
C THR A 120 -8.10 -9.20 -14.37
N ASN A 121 -7.50 -9.23 -13.18
CA ASN A 121 -7.39 -8.05 -12.32
C ASN A 121 -6.56 -6.94 -12.98
N LYS A 122 -7.09 -5.71 -12.98
CA LYS A 122 -6.31 -4.52 -13.35
C LYS A 122 -5.47 -3.97 -12.19
N THR A 123 -5.90 -4.23 -10.96
CA THR A 123 -5.22 -3.75 -9.76
C THR A 123 -5.20 -4.86 -8.71
N LEU A 124 -4.02 -5.16 -8.18
CA LEU A 124 -3.84 -5.99 -6.99
C LEU A 124 -3.52 -5.09 -5.81
N GLU A 125 -4.20 -5.29 -4.69
CA GLU A 125 -3.98 -4.50 -3.48
C GLU A 125 -3.52 -5.41 -2.32
N ARG A 126 -2.58 -4.92 -1.53
CA ARG A 126 -2.19 -5.51 -0.25
C ARG A 126 -2.30 -4.45 0.83
N THR A 127 -3.11 -4.72 1.84
CA THR A 127 -3.34 -3.84 2.99
C THR A 127 -2.73 -4.50 4.22
N ASP A 128 -1.87 -3.76 4.92
CA ASP A 128 -1.28 -4.14 6.19
C ASP A 128 -1.55 -3.00 7.20
N SER A 129 -2.17 -3.30 8.34
CA SER A 129 -2.58 -2.32 9.34
C SER A 129 -2.50 -2.87 10.76
N VAL A 130 -2.46 -2.00 11.76
CA VAL A 130 -2.59 -2.38 13.17
C VAL A 130 -4.00 -2.01 13.65
N ALA A 131 -4.65 -2.97 14.30
CA ALA A 131 -5.94 -2.78 14.94
C ALA A 131 -5.79 -2.89 16.47
N THR A 132 -6.64 -2.14 17.18
CA THR A 132 -6.70 -2.18 18.65
C THR A 132 -8.02 -2.82 19.08
N LEU A 133 -7.94 -3.93 19.80
CA LEU A 133 -9.07 -4.54 20.49
C LEU A 133 -9.14 -3.99 21.90
N LYS A 134 -10.26 -3.35 22.25
CA LYS A 134 -10.54 -2.94 23.63
C LYS A 134 -11.31 -4.05 24.33
N LEU A 135 -10.70 -4.67 25.34
CA LEU A 135 -11.31 -5.71 26.18
C LEU A 135 -11.28 -5.23 27.63
N GLN A 136 -12.44 -4.85 28.16
CA GLN A 136 -12.59 -4.32 29.52
C GLN A 136 -11.54 -3.22 29.77
N ASP A 137 -10.56 -3.49 30.63
CA ASP A 137 -9.51 -2.54 31.06
C ASP A 137 -8.18 -2.71 30.28
N ARG A 138 -8.18 -3.46 29.17
CA ARG A 138 -6.99 -3.72 28.37
C ARG A 138 -7.18 -3.31 26.92
N GLU A 139 -6.15 -2.70 26.37
CA GLU A 139 -6.02 -2.47 24.94
C GLU A 139 -4.99 -3.47 24.37
N ILE A 140 -5.43 -4.30 23.43
CA ILE A 140 -4.56 -5.26 22.74
C ILE A 140 -4.39 -4.79 21.31
N ARG A 141 -3.14 -4.57 20.91
CA ARG A 141 -2.78 -4.23 19.54
C ARG A 141 -2.41 -5.50 18.77
N TYR A 142 -2.91 -5.63 17.54
CA TYR A 142 -2.61 -6.77 16.68
C TYR A 142 -2.57 -6.35 15.21
N SER A 143 -1.74 -7.04 14.42
CA SER A 143 -1.63 -6.80 12.98
C SER A 143 -2.79 -7.43 12.22
N ARG A 144 -3.29 -6.71 11.22
CA ARG A 144 -4.33 -7.14 10.30
C ARG A 144 -3.84 -6.94 8.87
N SER A 145 -3.85 -8.01 8.11
CA SER A 145 -3.40 -8.03 6.71
C SER A 145 -4.50 -8.60 5.81
N SER A 146 -4.68 -8.02 4.62
CA SER A 146 -5.57 -8.53 3.59
C SER A 146 -5.01 -8.23 2.21
N ALA A 147 -5.25 -9.12 1.25
CA ALA A 147 -4.81 -8.94 -0.13
C ALA A 147 -5.94 -9.29 -1.10
N THR A 148 -5.92 -8.67 -2.28
CA THR A 148 -6.79 -9.01 -3.39
C THR A 148 -6.58 -10.47 -3.81
N VAL A 149 -7.67 -11.21 -3.97
CA VAL A 149 -7.62 -12.56 -4.56
C VAL A 149 -7.35 -12.42 -6.05
N ILE A 150 -6.30 -13.09 -6.54
CA ILE A 150 -5.92 -13.05 -7.95
C ILE A 150 -6.85 -13.97 -8.76
N GLU A 151 -7.47 -13.39 -9.79
CA GLU A 151 -8.37 -14.04 -10.74
C GLU A 151 -7.56 -14.60 -11.92
N TRP A 152 -6.85 -15.70 -11.68
CA TRP A 152 -6.01 -16.34 -12.69
C TRP A 152 -6.82 -16.82 -13.90
N THR A 153 -6.32 -16.56 -15.12
CA THR A 153 -6.94 -16.99 -16.39
C THR A 153 -6.81 -18.49 -16.62
N GLN A 154 -5.82 -19.13 -16.00
CA GLN A 154 -5.64 -20.57 -15.94
C GLN A 154 -5.35 -20.98 -14.50
N ALA A 155 -5.76 -22.18 -14.08
CA ALA A 155 -5.46 -22.67 -12.75
C ALA A 155 -3.94 -22.67 -12.52
N PRO A 156 -3.42 -22.07 -11.44
CA PRO A 156 -1.99 -22.12 -11.13
C PRO A 156 -1.63 -23.58 -10.81
N GLY A 157 -1.13 -24.30 -11.81
CA GLY A 157 -0.75 -25.71 -11.68
C GLY A 157 -1.25 -26.61 -12.81
N GLY A 158 -0.58 -26.55 -13.95
CA GLY A 158 -0.50 -27.68 -14.87
C GLY A 158 0.36 -28.81 -14.27
N GLY A 159 -0.13 -29.46 -13.21
CA GLY A 159 0.55 -30.54 -12.51
C GLY A 159 -0.44 -31.62 -12.09
N GLY A 160 -0.40 -32.76 -12.80
CA GLY A 160 -1.38 -33.85 -12.72
C GLY A 160 -1.78 -34.29 -11.31
N ARG A 161 -3.09 -34.42 -11.15
CA ARG A 161 -3.81 -35.11 -10.08
C ARG A 161 -3.21 -36.50 -9.79
N ARG A 162 -2.46 -36.66 -8.70
CA ARG A 162 -2.25 -37.98 -8.08
C ARG A 162 -3.31 -38.20 -7.02
N LYS A 163 -4.36 -38.94 -7.37
CA LYS A 163 -5.21 -39.62 -6.38
C LYS A 163 -4.28 -40.53 -5.57
N LYS A 164 -4.17 -40.31 -4.26
CA LYS A 164 -3.79 -41.39 -3.34
C LYS A 164 -5.08 -42.05 -2.86
N GLY A 165 -5.17 -43.35 -3.13
CA GLY A 165 -6.02 -44.25 -2.37
C GLY A 165 -5.39 -44.61 -1.04
#